data_AF-A0A657AZF5-F1
#
_entry.id   AF-A0A657AZF5-F1
#
_cell.length_a   1.000
_cell.length_b   1.000
_cell.length_c   1.000
_cell.angle_alpha   90.00
_cell.angle_beta   90.00
_cell.angle_gamma   90.00
#
_symmetry.space_group_name_H-M   'P 1'
#
loop_
_entity.id
_entity.type
_entity.pdbx_description
1 polymer ?
#
loop_
_entity_poly.entity_id
_entity_poly.type
_entity_poly.pdbx_seq_one_letter_code
_entity_poly.pdbx_strand_id
1 'polypeptide(L)'
;MAQLQRYVPNLQEEWTERHPLIGNSKLGMTRQGITDHLTSHYPWLTSSLVRRYASSYGLLAENFLTGRESINELGQDFSNGLYQAEVDYLIKEEWARNAKDILLRRTKLGYQFSDSQEKTLRTYIQSYLNEPNITHLNSA
;
A
#
# COMPACT_ATOMS: atom_id res chain seq x y z
N MET A 1 -11.24 -25.12 10.78
CA MET A 1 -10.32 -26.03 10.07
C MET A 1 -10.81 -27.49 9.92
N ALA A 2 -11.84 -27.92 10.67
CA ALA A 2 -12.27 -29.33 10.78
C ALA A 2 -12.66 -30.07 9.48
N GLN A 3 -13.19 -29.39 8.47
CA GLN A 3 -13.67 -30.03 7.24
C GLN A 3 -12.54 -30.59 6.35
N LEU A 4 -11.36 -29.96 6.39
CA LEU A 4 -10.20 -30.34 5.56
C LEU A 4 -9.28 -31.37 6.23
N GLN A 5 -9.43 -31.58 7.54
CA GLN A 5 -8.53 -32.39 8.36
C GLN A 5 -8.43 -33.86 7.90
N ARG A 6 -9.50 -34.40 7.29
CA ARG A 6 -9.50 -35.77 6.71
C ARG A 6 -8.58 -35.90 5.49
N TYR A 7 -8.38 -34.82 4.73
CA TYR A 7 -7.65 -34.84 3.46
C TYR A 7 -6.22 -34.31 3.60
N VAL A 8 -5.94 -33.52 4.65
CA VAL A 8 -4.63 -32.94 4.91
C VAL A 8 -4.10 -33.48 6.25
N PRO A 9 -3.40 -34.63 6.24
CA PRO A 9 -2.75 -35.12 7.44
C PRO A 9 -1.73 -34.10 7.95
N ASN A 10 -1.71 -33.87 9.27
CA ASN A 10 -0.92 -32.84 9.96
C ASN A 10 -1.36 -31.38 9.76
N LEU A 11 -2.65 -31.14 9.50
CA LEU A 11 -3.20 -29.79 9.49
C LEU A 11 -2.96 -29.10 10.85
N GLN A 12 -2.34 -27.92 10.80
CA GLN A 12 -2.04 -27.12 11.99
C GLN A 12 -3.32 -26.61 12.68
N GLU A 13 -3.19 -26.29 13.97
CA GLU A 13 -4.28 -25.71 14.76
C GLU A 13 -4.69 -24.31 14.28
N GLU A 14 -5.85 -23.88 14.74
CA GLU A 14 -6.40 -22.56 14.43
C GLU A 14 -5.55 -21.47 15.09
N TRP A 15 -5.05 -20.54 14.28
CA TRP A 15 -4.09 -19.52 14.71
C TRP A 15 -4.53 -18.09 14.38
N THR A 16 -5.44 -17.90 13.42
CA THR A 16 -5.78 -16.58 12.86
C THR A 16 -6.40 -15.63 13.86
N GLU A 17 -7.09 -16.13 14.90
CA GLU A 17 -7.62 -15.30 15.99
C GLU A 17 -6.52 -14.55 16.73
N ARG A 18 -5.34 -15.18 16.88
CA ARG A 18 -4.23 -14.68 17.69
C ARG A 18 -3.21 -13.88 16.88
N HIS A 19 -3.45 -13.69 15.59
CA HIS A 19 -2.50 -13.04 14.71
C HIS A 19 -3.07 -11.72 14.18
N PRO A 20 -2.34 -10.60 14.30
CA PRO A 20 -2.77 -9.36 13.67
C PRO A 20 -2.85 -9.55 12.16
N LEU A 21 -3.85 -8.91 11.55
CA LEU A 21 -3.87 -8.73 10.11
C LEU A 21 -2.68 -7.87 9.68
N ILE A 22 -2.24 -8.06 8.45
CA ILE A 22 -1.20 -7.23 7.82
C ILE A 22 -1.55 -5.74 7.93
N GLY A 23 -0.53 -4.91 8.13
CA GLY A 23 -0.70 -3.47 8.40
C GLY A 23 -0.89 -3.13 9.88
N ASN A 24 -0.98 -4.12 10.77
CA ASN A 24 -0.93 -3.92 12.21
C ASN A 24 0.26 -4.67 12.81
N SER A 25 1.03 -4.02 13.69
CA SER A 25 2.14 -4.69 14.40
C SER A 25 1.66 -5.57 15.54
N LYS A 26 0.43 -5.36 16.03
CA LYS A 26 -0.17 -6.11 17.13
C LYS A 26 -1.70 -6.13 17.08
N LEU A 27 -2.30 -7.11 17.74
CA LEU A 27 -3.75 -7.16 17.93
C LEU A 27 -4.25 -5.92 18.69
N GLY A 28 -5.39 -5.39 18.27
CA GLY A 28 -6.01 -4.22 18.89
C GLY A 28 -5.31 -2.89 18.60
N MET A 29 -4.33 -2.83 17.68
CA MET A 29 -3.73 -1.56 17.26
C MET A 29 -4.82 -0.66 16.63
N THR A 30 -4.93 0.57 17.13
CA THR A 30 -5.96 1.51 16.69
C THR A 30 -5.47 2.36 15.53
N ARG A 31 -6.40 2.82 14.68
CA ARG A 31 -6.09 3.77 13.61
C ARG A 31 -5.45 5.05 14.12
N GLN A 32 -5.86 5.52 15.30
CA GLN A 32 -5.25 6.69 15.93
C GLN A 32 -3.80 6.42 16.28
N GLY A 33 -3.49 5.26 16.89
CA GLY A 33 -2.11 4.89 17.19
C GLY A 33 -1.22 4.80 15.94
N ILE A 34 -1.76 4.31 14.82
CA ILE A 34 -1.03 4.30 13.53
C ILE A 34 -0.86 5.73 12.99
N THR A 35 -1.88 6.57 13.10
CA THR A 35 -1.81 7.98 12.66
C THR A 35 -0.75 8.74 13.45
N ASP A 36 -0.70 8.55 14.77
CA ASP A 36 0.28 9.18 15.65
C ASP A 36 1.70 8.69 15.34
N HIS A 37 1.86 7.37 15.11
CA HIS A 37 3.12 6.77 14.68
C HIS A 37 3.64 7.39 13.38
N LEU A 38 2.80 7.39 12.33
CA LEU A 38 3.17 7.95 11.02
C LEU A 38 3.44 9.45 11.10
N THR A 39 2.68 10.20 11.91
CA THR A 39 2.90 11.64 12.12
C THR A 39 4.25 11.89 12.78
N SER A 40 4.64 11.06 13.75
CA SER A 40 5.90 11.20 14.46
C SER A 40 7.11 10.81 13.60
N HIS A 41 6.99 9.80 12.73
CA HIS A 41 8.10 9.30 11.93
C HIS A 41 8.26 10.01 10.59
N TYR A 42 7.17 10.57 10.04
CA TYR A 42 7.15 11.26 8.76
C TYR A 42 6.51 12.66 8.91
N PRO A 43 7.13 13.58 9.67
CA PRO A 43 6.54 14.89 9.99
C PRO A 43 6.36 15.80 8.76
N TRP A 44 7.03 15.47 7.65
CA TRP A 44 6.90 16.15 6.36
C TRP A 44 5.62 15.77 5.60
N LEU A 45 4.90 14.72 5.99
CA LEU A 45 3.62 14.36 5.40
C LEU A 45 2.50 15.29 5.88
N THR A 46 1.61 15.65 4.96
CA THR A 46 0.40 16.39 5.32
C THR A 46 -0.52 15.52 6.17
N SER A 47 -1.25 16.14 7.09
CA SER A 47 -2.17 15.40 7.97
C SER A 47 -3.25 14.62 7.19
N SER A 48 -3.62 15.07 5.98
CA SER A 48 -4.55 14.35 5.10
C SER A 48 -3.94 13.06 4.55
N LEU A 49 -2.68 13.08 4.12
CA LEU A 49 -1.96 11.90 3.64
C LEU A 49 -1.76 10.89 4.77
N VAL A 50 -1.34 11.35 5.95
CA VAL A 50 -1.17 10.46 7.11
C VAL A 50 -2.47 9.72 7.44
N ARG A 51 -3.60 10.43 7.51
CA ARG A 51 -4.91 9.81 7.76
C ARG A 51 -5.31 8.84 6.64
N ARG A 52 -5.04 9.17 5.38
CA ARG A 52 -5.34 8.31 4.23
C ARG A 52 -4.51 7.03 4.27
N TYR A 53 -3.21 7.14 4.49
CA TYR A 53 -2.30 6.00 4.57
C TYR A 53 -2.59 5.11 5.78
N ALA A 54 -2.80 5.70 6.96
CA ALA A 54 -3.21 4.94 8.15
C ALA A 54 -4.52 4.17 7.94
N SER A 55 -5.47 4.74 7.18
CA SER A 55 -6.76 4.09 6.91
C SER A 55 -6.70 3.03 5.80
N SER A 56 -5.78 3.16 4.85
CA SER A 56 -5.69 2.29 3.67
C SER A 56 -4.69 1.14 3.87
N TYR A 57 -3.54 1.43 4.47
CA TYR A 57 -2.38 0.54 4.55
C TYR A 57 -2.00 0.17 5.98
N GLY A 58 -2.45 0.95 6.97
CA GLY A 58 -1.92 0.83 8.32
C GLY A 58 -0.41 1.13 8.33
N LEU A 59 0.37 0.30 9.02
CA LEU A 59 1.83 0.37 9.04
C LEU A 59 2.50 -0.09 7.73
N LEU A 60 1.79 -0.74 6.79
CA LEU A 60 2.38 -1.05 5.47
C LEU A 60 2.75 0.21 4.69
N ALA A 61 2.21 1.38 5.08
CA ALA A 61 2.63 2.66 4.53
C ALA A 61 4.15 2.88 4.64
N GLU A 62 4.81 2.32 5.66
CA GLU A 62 6.26 2.44 5.84
C GLU A 62 7.04 1.84 4.67
N ASN A 63 6.49 0.86 3.95
CA ASN A 63 7.16 0.22 2.81
C ASN A 63 7.45 1.18 1.65
N PHE A 64 6.66 2.24 1.50
CA PHE A 64 6.88 3.27 0.49
C PHE A 64 7.25 4.65 1.06
N LEU A 65 7.33 4.77 2.40
CA LEU A 65 7.75 6.01 3.07
C LEU A 65 9.19 5.94 3.58
N THR A 66 9.67 4.76 3.97
CA THR A 66 11.02 4.57 4.50
C THR A 66 12.07 5.06 3.52
N GLY A 67 13.07 5.77 4.03
CA GLY A 67 14.16 6.36 3.23
C GLY A 67 13.79 7.65 2.50
N ARG A 68 12.61 8.23 2.76
CA ARG A 68 12.20 9.52 2.21
C ARG A 68 12.08 10.59 3.28
N GLU A 69 12.54 11.79 2.96
CA GLU A 69 12.60 12.92 3.88
C GLU A 69 11.69 14.09 3.46
N SER A 70 11.07 14.00 2.29
CA SER A 70 10.21 15.05 1.77
C SER A 70 9.10 14.54 0.86
N ILE A 71 8.06 15.37 0.68
CA ILE A 71 6.95 15.07 -0.24
C ILE A 71 7.44 14.90 -1.69
N ASN A 72 8.49 15.63 -2.08
CA ASN A 72 9.04 15.59 -3.43
C ASN A 72 9.66 14.22 -3.74
N GLU A 73 10.15 13.51 -2.73
CA GLU A 73 10.73 12.17 -2.88
C GLU A 73 9.67 11.06 -3.04
N LEU A 74 8.38 11.38 -2.87
CA LEU A 74 7.31 10.49 -3.27
C LEU A 74 7.14 10.41 -4.80
N GLY A 75 7.81 11.29 -5.55
CA GLY A 75 7.80 11.32 -7.01
C GLY A 75 6.58 12.03 -7.59
N GLN A 76 6.17 11.62 -8.79
CA GLN A 76 5.04 12.24 -9.49
C GLN A 76 3.74 12.18 -8.66
N ASP A 77 3.01 13.30 -8.57
CA ASP A 77 1.62 13.33 -8.11
C ASP A 77 0.68 13.05 -9.29
N PHE A 78 -0.09 11.97 -9.20
CA PHE A 78 -1.09 11.61 -10.21
C PHE A 78 -2.43 12.31 -10.02
N SER A 79 -2.67 12.91 -8.84
CA SER A 79 -3.86 13.64 -8.37
C SER A 79 -4.32 13.13 -7.00
N ASN A 80 -4.92 14.02 -6.20
CA ASN A 80 -5.49 13.74 -4.88
C ASN A 80 -4.51 13.09 -3.89
N GLY A 81 -3.21 13.39 -4.05
CA GLY A 81 -2.15 12.87 -3.22
C GLY A 81 -1.79 11.42 -3.50
N LEU A 82 -2.20 10.83 -4.63
CA LEU A 82 -1.70 9.55 -5.13
C LEU A 82 -0.33 9.77 -5.76
N TYR A 83 0.72 9.41 -5.04
CA TYR A 83 2.09 9.60 -5.51
C TYR A 83 2.68 8.34 -6.14
N GLN A 84 3.73 8.54 -6.93
CA GLN A 84 4.50 7.47 -7.57
C GLN A 84 4.97 6.39 -6.61
N ALA A 85 5.52 6.75 -5.46
CA ALA A 85 5.96 5.77 -4.46
C ALA A 85 4.83 4.83 -3.99
N GLU A 86 3.62 5.36 -3.81
CA GLU A 86 2.44 4.56 -3.48
C GLU A 86 2.04 3.65 -4.65
N VAL A 87 2.02 4.17 -5.88
CA VAL A 87 1.71 3.39 -7.08
C VAL A 87 2.69 2.23 -7.27
N ASP A 88 3.98 2.47 -7.09
CA ASP A 88 5.03 1.46 -7.20
C ASP A 88 4.85 0.35 -6.17
N TYR A 89 4.55 0.71 -4.93
CA TYR A 89 4.23 -0.24 -3.87
C TYR A 89 2.99 -1.07 -4.22
N LEU A 90 1.92 -0.44 -4.72
CA LEU A 90 0.71 -1.15 -5.11
C LEU A 90 0.95 -2.15 -6.25
N ILE A 91 1.84 -1.84 -7.19
CA ILE A 91 2.22 -2.75 -8.28
C ILE A 91 3.08 -3.91 -7.74
N LYS A 92 4.08 -3.60 -6.91
CA LYS A 92 5.06 -4.57 -6.37
C LYS A 92 4.46 -5.53 -5.35
N GLU A 93 3.73 -4.99 -4.37
CA GLU A 93 3.32 -5.72 -3.16
C GLU A 93 1.82 -6.04 -3.13
N GLU A 94 0.99 -5.30 -3.87
CA GLU A 94 -0.47 -5.47 -3.84
C GLU A 94 -1.09 -5.94 -5.16
N TRP A 95 -0.26 -6.46 -6.07
CA TRP A 95 -0.64 -7.03 -7.37
C TRP A 95 -1.51 -6.10 -8.23
N ALA A 96 -1.32 -4.77 -8.15
CA ALA A 96 -1.99 -3.86 -9.05
C ALA A 96 -1.41 -3.99 -10.47
N ARG A 97 -2.26 -4.24 -11.47
CA ARG A 97 -1.85 -4.43 -12.87
C ARG A 97 -2.41 -3.39 -13.82
N ASN A 98 -3.29 -2.50 -13.35
CA ASN A 98 -3.89 -1.43 -14.15
C ASN A 98 -4.44 -0.32 -13.25
N ALA A 99 -4.84 0.81 -13.85
CA ALA A 99 -5.36 1.97 -13.11
C ALA A 99 -6.62 1.66 -12.29
N LYS A 100 -7.51 0.77 -12.78
CA LYS A 100 -8.74 0.39 -12.07
C LYS A 100 -8.45 -0.35 -10.77
N ASP A 101 -7.39 -1.16 -10.75
CA ASP A 101 -6.96 -1.88 -9.55
C ASP A 101 -6.58 -0.90 -8.45
N ILE A 102 -5.78 0.10 -8.80
CA ILE A 102 -5.34 1.16 -7.88
C ILE A 102 -6.53 2.02 -7.47
N LEU A 103 -7.22 2.63 -8.43
CA LEU A 103 -8.22 3.67 -8.18
C LEU A 103 -9.50 3.17 -7.51
N LEU A 104 -9.97 1.95 -7.82
CA LEU A 104 -11.26 1.47 -7.32
C LEU A 104 -11.13 0.44 -6.19
N ARG A 105 -10.05 -0.35 -6.16
CA ARG A 105 -9.90 -1.44 -5.19
C ARG A 105 -8.95 -1.11 -4.06
N ARG A 106 -7.77 -0.57 -4.36
CA ARG A 106 -6.73 -0.29 -3.34
C ARG A 106 -6.93 1.05 -2.64
N THR A 107 -7.17 2.11 -3.40
CA THR A 107 -7.19 3.48 -2.85
C THR A 107 -8.58 4.11 -2.77
N LYS A 108 -9.52 3.67 -3.62
CA LYS A 108 -10.85 4.28 -3.81
C LYS A 108 -10.83 5.74 -4.29
N LEU A 109 -9.71 6.21 -4.87
CA LEU A 109 -9.56 7.57 -5.39
C LEU A 109 -10.25 7.80 -6.75
N GLY A 110 -10.79 6.76 -7.39
CA GLY A 110 -11.34 6.86 -8.76
C GLY A 110 -12.41 7.93 -8.95
N TYR A 111 -13.22 8.24 -7.92
CA TYR A 111 -14.26 9.28 -8.01
C TYR A 111 -13.71 10.72 -8.10
N GLN A 112 -12.43 10.91 -7.81
CA GLN A 112 -11.78 12.22 -7.79
C GLN A 112 -10.83 12.42 -8.99
N PHE A 113 -10.75 11.44 -9.90
CA PHE A 113 -9.89 11.47 -11.07
C PHE A 113 -10.66 11.94 -12.30
N SER A 114 -10.05 12.84 -13.09
CA SER A 114 -10.51 13.12 -14.45
C SER A 114 -10.01 12.05 -15.43
N ASP A 115 -10.61 11.98 -16.61
CA ASP A 115 -10.16 11.08 -17.69
C ASP A 115 -8.70 11.33 -18.09
N SER A 116 -8.25 12.58 -18.04
CA SER A 116 -6.86 12.95 -18.33
C SER A 116 -5.90 12.46 -17.25
N GLN A 117 -6.27 12.58 -15.97
CA GLN A 117 -5.48 12.09 -14.85
C GLN A 117 -5.40 10.56 -14.85
N GLU A 118 -6.53 9.87 -15.12
CA GLU A 118 -6.55 8.42 -15.25
C GLU A 118 -5.67 7.95 -16.42
N LYS A 119 -5.71 8.66 -17.56
CA LYS A 119 -4.86 8.34 -18.71
C LYS A 119 -3.37 8.46 -18.37
N THR A 120 -2.97 9.48 -17.62
CA THR A 120 -1.59 9.66 -17.14
C THR A 120 -1.17 8.49 -16.25
N LEU A 121 -2.00 8.14 -15.25
CA LEU A 121 -1.74 7.00 -14.37
C LEU A 121 -1.65 5.69 -15.15
N ARG A 122 -2.57 5.43 -16.08
CA ARG A 122 -2.57 4.23 -16.93
C ARG A 122 -1.30 4.13 -17.77
N THR A 123 -0.83 5.25 -18.32
CA THR A 123 0.40 5.29 -19.12
C THR A 123 1.61 4.94 -18.25
N TYR A 124 1.67 5.51 -17.04
CA TYR A 124 2.72 5.19 -16.07
C TYR A 124 2.74 3.70 -15.71
N ILE A 125 1.58 3.14 -15.31
CA ILE A 125 1.48 1.72 -14.94
C ILE A 125 1.90 0.83 -16.11
N GLN A 126 1.48 1.15 -17.34
CA GLN A 126 1.86 0.36 -18.51
C GLN A 126 3.37 0.42 -18.76
N SER A 127 4.00 1.59 -18.61
CA SER A 127 5.46 1.73 -18.71
C SER A 127 6.15 0.87 -17.67
N TYR A 128 5.76 1.01 -16.40
CA TYR A 128 6.33 0.28 -15.27
C TYR A 128 6.26 -1.25 -15.46
N LEU A 129 5.13 -1.75 -15.98
CA LEU A 129 4.91 -3.17 -16.18
C LEU A 129 5.63 -3.73 -17.42
N ASN A 130 5.99 -2.88 -18.36
CA ASN A 130 6.69 -3.25 -19.59
C ASN A 130 8.20 -3.18 -19.46
N GLU A 131 8.72 -2.51 -18.44
CA GLU A 131 10.15 -2.51 -18.15
C GLU A 131 10.61 -3.94 -17.80
N PRO A 132 11.60 -4.50 -18.52
CA PRO A 132 12.14 -5.81 -18.17
C PRO A 132 12.79 -5.69 -16.80
N ASN A 133 12.26 -6.40 -15.81
CA ASN A 133 12.72 -6.45 -14.41
C ASN A 133 14.26 -6.48 -14.32
N ILE A 134 14.89 -5.31 -14.22
CA ILE A 134 16.24 -5.21 -13.64
C ILE A 134 16.00 -5.13 -12.15
N THR A 135 16.18 -6.29 -11.55
CA THR A 135 16.06 -6.62 -10.15
C THR A 135 16.66 -5.54 -9.25
N HIS A 136 15.82 -4.64 -8.72
CA HIS A 136 16.12 -3.90 -7.48
C HIS A 136 15.70 -4.76 -6.27
N LEU A 137 16.17 -6.01 -6.22
CA LEU A 137 16.28 -6.77 -4.97
C LEU A 137 17.76 -6.68 -4.58
N ASN A 138 18.13 -5.61 -3.89
CA ASN A 138 19.31 -5.54 -3.02
C ASN A 138 19.28 -4.21 -2.27
N SER A 139 18.60 -4.21 -1.14
CA SER A 139 18.95 -3.37 0.01
C SER A 139 18.88 -4.29 1.22
N ALA A 140 20.06 -4.54 1.80
CA ALA A 140 20.31 -5.37 2.96
C ALA A 140 19.58 -4.88 4.23
#